data_AF-A0A2E5FV40-F1
#
_entry.id   AF-A0A2E5FV40-F1
#
_cell.length_a   1.000
_cell.length_b   1.000
_cell.length_c   1.000
_cell.angle_alpha   90.00
_cell.angle_beta   90.00
_cell.angle_gamma   90.00
#
_symmetry.space_group_name_H-M   'P 1'
#
loop_
_entity.id
_entity.type
_entity.pdbx_description
1 polymer ?
#
loop_
_entity_poly.entity_id
_entity_poly.type
_entity_poly.pdbx_seq_one_letter_code
_entity_poly.pdbx_strand_id
1 'polypeptide(L)'
;MAEPHTIAFVPTRLNKAPIVFRGMTGREVGLVSIGGLLAGIPLGLIGWWTIGMIAMLPTVMFGFSGIAVWFGGAMMRRLRRGRPESWLYRRLQWIAAQRGFNSAGLIIRTATYRARRDRSFHTGDPL
;
A
#
# COMPACT_ATOMS: atom_id res chain seq x y z
N MET A 1 -17.07 42.02 -13.41
CA MET A 1 -18.30 41.48 -12.80
C MET A 1 -18.02 40.02 -12.50
N ALA A 2 -17.72 39.68 -11.25
CA ALA A 2 -17.35 38.31 -10.88
C ALA A 2 -18.61 37.45 -10.83
N GLU A 3 -18.64 36.34 -11.56
CA GLU A 3 -19.77 35.41 -11.53
C GLU A 3 -19.87 34.71 -10.15
N PRO A 4 -21.06 34.58 -9.56
CA PRO A 4 -21.26 34.17 -8.17
C PRO A 4 -21.03 32.68 -7.88
N HIS A 5 -20.40 31.90 -8.77
CA HIS A 5 -20.31 30.43 -8.62
C HIS A 5 -18.93 29.81 -8.87
N THR A 6 -17.87 30.59 -9.05
CA THR A 6 -16.51 30.04 -9.19
C THR A 6 -15.79 30.05 -7.85
N ILE A 7 -15.72 28.89 -7.19
CA ILE A 7 -14.88 28.67 -6.01
C ILE A 7 -13.40 28.89 -6.37
N ALA A 8 -12.84 30.03 -5.97
CA ALA A 8 -11.46 30.43 -6.24
C ALA A 8 -10.41 29.52 -5.59
N PHE A 9 -10.81 28.70 -4.60
CA PHE A 9 -9.93 27.79 -3.88
C PHE A 9 -10.61 26.45 -3.63
N VAL A 10 -10.03 25.38 -4.16
CA VAL A 10 -10.38 24.01 -3.78
C VAL A 10 -9.51 23.61 -2.58
N PRO A 11 -10.10 23.26 -1.43
CA PRO A 11 -9.33 22.86 -0.26
C PRO A 11 -8.52 21.59 -0.57
N THR A 12 -7.21 21.64 -0.34
CA THR A 12 -6.30 20.49 -0.51
C THR A 12 -6.65 19.29 0.37
N ARG A 13 -7.54 19.43 1.35
CA ARG A 13 -8.09 18.35 2.17
C ARG A 13 -9.11 17.50 1.41
N LEU A 14 -9.76 18.04 0.38
CA LEU A 14 -10.84 17.34 -0.33
C LEU A 14 -10.32 16.15 -1.16
N ASN A 15 -9.08 16.25 -1.66
CA ASN A 15 -8.46 15.19 -2.47
C ASN A 15 -7.66 14.18 -1.63
N LYS A 16 -7.63 14.33 -0.29
CA LYS A 16 -6.89 13.42 0.59
C LYS A 16 -7.74 12.20 0.90
N ALA A 17 -7.09 11.03 0.89
CA ALA A 17 -7.79 9.80 1.24
C ALA A 17 -8.28 9.88 2.71
N PRO A 18 -9.54 9.50 2.98
CA PRO A 18 -10.07 9.55 4.33
C PRO A 18 -9.34 8.56 5.24
N ILE A 19 -9.13 8.96 6.49
CA ILE A 19 -8.56 8.11 7.53
C ILE A 19 -9.68 7.21 8.06
N VAL A 20 -9.50 5.90 7.99
CA VAL A 20 -10.53 4.91 8.35
C VAL A 20 -10.25 4.30 9.72
N PHE A 21 -9.01 3.94 10.02
CA PHE A 21 -8.69 3.23 11.27
C PHE A 21 -7.35 3.64 11.86
N ARG A 22 -7.35 4.12 13.11
CA ARG A 22 -6.14 4.43 13.91
C ARG A 22 -5.08 5.32 13.20
N GLY A 23 -5.48 6.13 12.22
CA GLY A 23 -4.56 6.97 11.44
C GLY A 23 -4.16 6.39 10.08
N MET A 24 -4.69 5.24 9.71
CA MET A 24 -4.51 4.58 8.41
C MET A 24 -5.66 4.89 7.45
N THR A 25 -5.34 5.03 6.17
CA THR A 25 -6.34 5.13 5.09
C THR A 25 -6.94 3.74 4.78
N GLY A 26 -8.10 3.68 4.14
CA GLY A 26 -8.74 2.39 3.82
C GLY A 26 -7.86 1.42 3.02
N ARG A 27 -7.04 1.95 2.09
CA ARG A 27 -6.09 1.14 1.30
C ARG A 27 -4.97 0.57 2.17
N GLU A 28 -4.50 1.33 3.15
CA GLU A 28 -3.47 0.88 4.09
C GLU A 28 -3.99 -0.20 5.02
N VAL A 29 -5.23 -0.05 5.52
CA VAL A 29 -5.89 -1.10 6.31
C VAL A 29 -5.98 -2.38 5.49
N GLY A 30 -6.43 -2.32 4.25
CA GLY A 30 -6.50 -3.49 3.37
C GLY A 30 -5.13 -4.14 3.16
N LEU A 31 -4.10 -3.34 2.89
CA LEU A 31 -2.74 -3.84 2.71
C LEU A 31 -2.17 -4.52 3.96
N VAL A 32 -2.34 -3.90 5.14
CA VAL A 32 -1.90 -4.47 6.42
C VAL A 32 -2.69 -5.74 6.75
N SER A 33 -3.99 -5.75 6.45
CA SER A 33 -4.86 -6.91 6.65
C SER A 33 -4.41 -8.09 5.81
N ILE A 34 -4.10 -7.86 4.52
CA ILE A 34 -3.56 -8.88 3.60
C ILE A 34 -2.20 -9.36 4.09
N GLY A 35 -1.31 -8.45 4.50
CA GLY A 35 -0.02 -8.81 5.08
C GLY A 35 -0.16 -9.70 6.31
N GLY A 36 -1.11 -9.40 7.20
CA GLY A 36 -1.45 -10.22 8.35
C GLY A 36 -2.03 -11.59 7.97
N LEU A 37 -2.94 -11.65 7.00
CA LEU A 37 -3.48 -12.91 6.49
C LEU A 37 -2.36 -13.83 5.98
N LEU A 38 -1.46 -13.29 5.15
CA LEU A 38 -0.33 -14.03 4.60
C LEU A 38 0.65 -14.48 5.69
N ALA A 39 0.91 -13.64 6.69
CA ALA A 39 1.74 -13.99 7.84
C ALA A 39 1.13 -15.12 8.70
N GLY A 40 -0.21 -15.23 8.72
CA GLY A 40 -0.91 -16.28 9.46
C GLY A 40 -0.92 -17.65 8.77
N ILE A 41 -0.64 -17.73 7.46
CA ILE A 41 -0.63 -19.00 6.70
C ILE A 41 0.29 -20.07 7.33
N PRO A 42 1.59 -19.81 7.58
CA PRO A 42 2.48 -20.85 8.11
C PRO A 42 2.01 -21.38 9.47
N LEU A 43 1.52 -20.52 10.35
CA LEU A 43 1.01 -20.92 11.66
C LEU A 43 -0.34 -21.63 11.57
N GLY A 44 -1.20 -21.23 10.63
CA GLY A 44 -2.46 -21.91 10.36
C GLY A 44 -2.26 -23.30 9.76
N LEU A 45 -1.24 -23.49 8.92
CA LEU A 45 -0.85 -24.80 8.39
C LEU A 45 -0.33 -25.72 9.50
N ILE A 46 0.50 -25.19 10.41
CA ILE A 46 0.96 -25.94 11.58
C ILE A 46 -0.24 -26.33 12.46
N GLY A 47 -1.16 -25.41 12.73
CA GLY A 47 -2.38 -25.68 13.52
C GLY A 47 -3.31 -26.71 12.86
N TRP A 48 -3.45 -26.65 11.54
CA TRP A 48 -4.18 -27.68 10.80
C TRP A 48 -3.51 -29.05 10.92
N TRP A 49 -2.18 -29.12 10.80
CA TRP A 49 -1.44 -30.38 10.92
C TRP A 49 -1.52 -30.99 12.33
N THR A 50 -1.47 -30.17 13.39
CA THR A 50 -1.48 -30.68 14.77
C THR A 50 -2.88 -31.03 15.29
N ILE A 51 -3.91 -30.27 14.93
CA ILE A 51 -5.28 -30.45 15.42
C ILE A 51 -6.12 -31.29 14.43
N GLY A 52 -5.71 -31.39 13.17
CA GLY A 52 -6.43 -32.09 12.11
C GLY A 52 -7.65 -31.34 11.57
N MET A 53 -7.94 -30.14 12.07
CA MET A 53 -9.10 -29.33 11.68
C MET A 53 -8.75 -28.31 10.58
N ILE A 54 -9.38 -28.43 9.41
CA ILE A 54 -9.16 -27.50 8.29
C ILE A 54 -9.55 -26.05 8.62
N ALA A 55 -10.49 -25.87 9.57
CA ALA A 55 -10.92 -24.56 10.05
C ALA A 55 -9.83 -23.79 10.81
N MET A 56 -8.73 -24.43 11.23
CA MET A 56 -7.62 -23.75 11.90
C MET A 56 -6.94 -22.72 10.99
N LEU A 57 -6.84 -23.02 9.69
CA LEU A 57 -6.18 -22.15 8.73
C LEU A 57 -6.86 -20.76 8.63
N PRO A 58 -8.16 -20.64 8.29
CA PRO A 58 -8.82 -19.33 8.23
C PRO A 58 -8.86 -18.65 9.61
N THR A 59 -9.03 -19.40 10.70
CA THR A 59 -9.08 -18.84 12.06
C THR A 59 -7.79 -18.13 12.45
N VAL A 60 -6.64 -18.80 12.23
CA VAL A 60 -5.32 -18.22 12.52
C VAL A 60 -5.02 -17.05 11.57
N MET A 61 -5.36 -17.17 10.28
CA MET A 61 -5.18 -16.08 9.32
C MET A 61 -5.94 -14.81 9.73
N PHE A 62 -7.23 -14.92 10.08
CA PHE A 62 -8.01 -13.76 10.52
C PHE A 62 -7.52 -13.22 11.87
N GLY A 63 -7.09 -14.08 12.79
CA GLY A 63 -6.45 -13.66 14.04
C GLY A 63 -5.20 -12.80 13.80
N PHE A 64 -4.30 -13.26 12.93
CA PHE A 64 -3.11 -12.49 12.55
C PHE A 64 -3.45 -11.21 11.80
N SER A 65 -4.47 -11.21 10.94
CA SER A 65 -4.96 -10.01 10.26
C SER A 65 -5.43 -8.95 11.27
N GLY A 66 -6.22 -9.35 12.27
CA GLY A 66 -6.68 -8.46 13.34
C GLY A 66 -5.53 -7.87 14.16
N ILE A 67 -4.58 -8.70 14.57
CA ILE A 67 -3.36 -8.27 15.28
C ILE A 67 -2.59 -7.27 14.41
N ALA A 68 -2.36 -7.59 13.15
CA ALA A 68 -1.63 -6.74 12.22
C ALA A 68 -2.29 -5.37 12.05
N VAL A 69 -3.62 -5.30 11.92
CA VAL A 69 -4.34 -4.01 11.81
C VAL A 69 -4.30 -3.23 13.12
N TRP A 70 -4.46 -3.91 14.26
CA TRP A 70 -4.45 -3.29 15.59
C TRP A 70 -3.11 -2.60 15.88
N PHE A 71 -1.99 -3.32 15.69
CA PHE A 71 -0.64 -2.80 15.90
C PHE A 71 -0.15 -1.95 14.72
N GLY A 72 -0.62 -2.25 13.51
CA GLY A 72 -0.29 -1.55 12.27
C GLY A 72 -0.58 -0.06 12.38
N GLY A 73 -1.70 0.34 12.96
CA GLY A 73 -2.01 1.76 13.16
C GLY A 73 -1.03 2.48 14.08
N ALA A 74 -0.54 1.83 15.13
CA ALA A 74 0.47 2.40 16.03
C ALA A 74 1.84 2.50 15.33
N MET A 75 2.23 1.47 14.58
CA MET A 75 3.48 1.46 13.80
C MET A 75 3.43 2.51 12.68
N MET A 76 2.30 2.63 11.99
CA MET A 76 2.10 3.56 10.88
C MET A 76 2.24 5.02 11.34
N ARG A 77 1.75 5.37 12.54
CA ARG A 77 1.96 6.69 13.14
C ARG A 77 3.44 7.03 13.34
N ARG A 78 4.27 6.05 13.71
CA ARG A 78 5.72 6.24 13.87
C ARG A 78 6.42 6.35 12.52
N LEU A 79 6.08 5.48 11.58
CA LEU A 79 6.69 5.43 10.24
C LEU A 79 6.32 6.63 9.35
N ARG A 80 5.17 7.26 9.59
CA ARG A 80 4.66 8.40 8.81
C ARG A 80 5.10 9.78 9.33
N ARG A 81 5.93 9.87 10.36
CA ARG A 81 6.37 11.18 10.90
C ARG A 81 7.12 11.95 9.81
N GLY A 82 6.51 13.04 9.31
CA GLY A 82 7.06 13.88 8.25
C GLY A 82 6.94 13.33 6.82
N ARG A 83 6.17 12.25 6.58
CA ARG A 83 6.03 11.64 5.24
C ARG A 83 4.61 11.77 4.68
N PRO A 84 4.46 11.88 3.34
CA PRO A 84 3.15 12.03 2.70
C PRO A 84 2.30 10.76 2.80
N GLU A 85 0.98 10.92 2.66
CA GLU A 85 -0.02 9.85 2.82
C GLU A 85 0.14 8.68 1.84
N SER A 86 0.61 8.96 0.62
CA SER A 86 0.85 7.94 -0.42
C SER A 86 2.22 7.27 -0.32
N TRP A 87 3.04 7.64 0.68
CA TRP A 87 4.42 7.20 0.79
C TRP A 87 4.56 5.67 0.88
N LEU A 88 3.73 5.00 1.70
CA LEU A 88 3.83 3.55 1.89
C LEU A 88 3.58 2.80 0.58
N TYR A 89 2.52 3.19 -0.12
CA TYR A 89 2.16 2.59 -1.41
C TYR A 89 3.27 2.80 -2.44
N ARG A 90 3.76 4.05 -2.59
CA ARG A 90 4.88 4.35 -3.48
C ARG A 90 6.16 3.62 -3.10
N ARG A 91 6.43 3.42 -1.81
CA ARG A 91 7.61 2.70 -1.34
C ARG A 91 7.53 1.22 -1.69
N LEU A 92 6.36 0.61 -1.56
CA LEU A 92 6.13 -0.79 -1.94
C LEU A 92 6.22 -0.97 -3.46
N GLN A 93 5.61 -0.08 -4.24
CA GLN A 93 5.77 -0.08 -5.70
C GLN A 93 7.24 0.09 -6.10
N TRP A 94 7.99 0.95 -5.41
CA TRP A 94 9.41 1.13 -5.66
C TRP A 94 10.23 -0.14 -5.33
N ILE A 95 9.95 -0.82 -4.21
CA ILE A 95 10.58 -2.10 -3.88
C ILE A 95 10.22 -3.17 -4.91
N ALA A 96 8.97 -3.24 -5.33
CA ALA A 96 8.50 -4.19 -6.36
C ALA A 96 9.16 -3.91 -7.71
N ALA A 97 9.23 -2.64 -8.13
CA ALA A 97 9.90 -2.21 -9.36
C ALA A 97 11.40 -2.53 -9.33
N GLN A 98 12.07 -2.38 -8.19
CA GLN A 98 13.46 -2.77 -8.01
C GLN A 98 13.69 -4.29 -8.14
N ARG A 99 12.66 -5.10 -7.88
CA ARG A 99 12.65 -6.56 -8.06
C ARG A 99 12.15 -7.01 -9.45
N GLY A 100 11.91 -6.07 -10.37
CA GLY A 100 11.47 -6.34 -11.75
C GLY A 100 9.96 -6.15 -12.00
N PHE A 101 9.15 -6.00 -10.95
CA PHE A 101 7.70 -5.82 -11.08
C PHE A 101 7.34 -4.32 -11.11
N ASN A 102 7.52 -3.68 -12.27
CA ASN A 102 7.25 -2.24 -12.45
C ASN A 102 5.86 -1.94 -13.01
N SER A 103 4.81 -2.42 -12.36
CA SER A 103 3.42 -2.20 -12.79
C SER A 103 2.98 -0.73 -12.74
N ALA A 104 3.71 0.11 -12.00
CA ALA A 104 3.37 1.52 -11.79
C ALA A 104 4.09 2.48 -12.75
N GLY A 105 4.88 1.97 -13.70
CA GLY A 105 5.64 2.81 -14.64
C GLY A 105 6.65 3.74 -13.96
N LEU A 106 7.21 3.33 -12.81
CA LEU A 106 8.16 4.13 -12.05
C LEU A 106 9.48 4.26 -12.81
N ILE A 107 9.97 5.50 -12.90
CA ILE A 107 11.32 5.78 -13.42
C ILE A 107 12.32 5.43 -12.31
N ILE A 108 12.86 4.21 -12.36
CA ILE A 108 13.86 3.71 -11.38
C ILE A 108 15.31 3.92 -11.86
N ARG A 109 15.51 4.10 -13.16
CA ARG A 109 16.85 4.31 -13.74
C ARG A 109 17.16 5.79 -13.77
N THR A 110 18.34 6.15 -13.28
CA THR A 110 18.89 7.50 -13.44
C THR A 110 19.61 7.56 -14.77
N ALA A 111 19.38 8.60 -15.56
CA ALA A 111 20.08 8.87 -16.81
C ALA A 111 20.74 10.25 -16.73
N THR A 112 21.82 10.46 -17.49
CA THR A 112 22.40 11.80 -17.65
C THR A 112 21.39 12.71 -18.34
N TYR A 113 21.29 13.96 -17.88
CA TYR A 113 20.37 14.94 -18.46
C TYR A 113 20.68 15.12 -19.95
N ARG A 114 19.71 14.82 -20.82
CA ARG A 114 19.79 15.08 -22.26
C ARG A 114 18.52 15.77 -22.71
N ALA A 115 18.66 16.84 -23.48
CA ALA A 115 17.54 17.58 -24.06
C ALA A 115 16.88 16.85 -25.26
N ARG A 116 17.37 15.66 -25.63
CA ARG A 116 16.85 14.88 -26.77
C ARG A 116 15.69 14.01 -26.33
N ARG A 117 14.58 14.06 -27.06
CA ARG A 117 13.41 13.20 -26.84
C ARG A 117 13.74 11.76 -27.26
N ASP A 118 13.93 10.89 -26.28
CA ASP A 118 14.05 9.45 -26.52
C ASP A 118 12.65 8.82 -26.60
N ARG A 119 12.40 8.04 -27.67
CA ARG A 119 11.11 7.38 -27.91
C ARG A 119 10.99 6.02 -27.24
N SER A 120 12.01 5.58 -26.50
CA SER A 120 12.11 4.25 -25.91
C SER A 120 11.60 4.16 -24.45
N PHE A 121 10.37 4.60 -24.18
CA PHE A 121 9.67 4.19 -22.95
C PHE A 121 8.60 3.15 -23.30
N HIS A 122 9.05 1.91 -23.57
CA HIS A 122 8.17 0.76 -23.67
C HIS A 122 7.98 0.20 -22.25
N THR A 123 6.85 0.55 -21.64
CA THR A 123 6.43 0.00 -20.34
C THR A 123 6.01 -1.45 -20.58
N GLY A 124 6.73 -2.39 -19.97
CA GLY A 124 6.65 -3.82 -20.27
C GLY A 124 5.23 -4.40 -20.26
N ASP A 125 4.99 -5.29 -21.22
CA ASP A 125 3.80 -6.12 -21.30
C ASP A 125 3.67 -7.01 -20.04
N PRO A 126 2.44 -7.24 -19.55
CA PRO A 126 2.21 -8.26 -18.54
C PRO A 126 2.37 -9.64 -19.19
N LEU A 127 3.17 -10.51 -18.56
CA LEU A 127 3.09 -11.96 -18.75
C LEU A 127 1.87 -12.50 -18.00
#